data_AF-A0A239M9L9-F1
#
_entry.id   AF-A0A239M9L9-F1
#
_cell.length_a   1.000
_cell.length_b   1.000
_cell.length_c   1.000
_cell.angle_alpha   90.00
_cell.angle_beta   90.00
_cell.angle_gamma   90.00
#
_symmetry.space_group_name_H-M   'P 1'
#
loop_
_entity.id
_entity.type
_entity.pdbx_description
1 polymer ?
#
loop_
_entity_poly.entity_id
_entity_poly.type
_entity_poly.pdbx_seq_one_letter_code
_entity_poly.pdbx_strand_id
1 'polypeptide(L)'
;ALEDLAVAWLRGAGFELYTRKGNRPDGGQFGFSVAGGRIRGHVDGIIASAPAALGMRVPALWECKTMNAKNWRACVKDGVAVSKPVYAAQIAIYQAYMEPSVPGISTAPALFTAINKDTAELHHELVPFDADLAQRMSDRAVRILQATDAGELLPRIAASRDFFECRFCAHAERCWGLAT
;
A
#
# COMPACT_ATOMS: atom_id res chain seq x y z
N ALA A 1 -1.88 13.39 11.95
CA ALA A 1 -3.11 14.16 12.18
C ALA A 1 -4.37 13.34 11.83
N LEU A 2 -4.73 13.16 10.54
CA LEU A 2 -5.92 12.36 10.19
C LEU A 2 -5.74 10.86 10.41
N GLU A 3 -4.55 10.33 10.19
CA GLU A 3 -4.24 8.92 10.48
C GLU A 3 -4.36 8.60 11.98
N ASP A 4 -3.80 9.45 12.86
CA ASP A 4 -3.92 9.30 14.31
C ASP A 4 -5.39 9.31 14.77
N LEU A 5 -6.22 10.14 14.14
CA LEU A 5 -7.67 10.16 14.38
C LEU A 5 -8.33 8.86 13.92
N ALA A 6 -7.96 8.33 12.75
CA ALA A 6 -8.48 7.04 12.29
C ALA A 6 -8.08 5.88 13.22
N VAL A 7 -6.86 5.89 13.76
CA VAL A 7 -6.44 4.95 14.81
C VAL A 7 -7.35 5.07 16.03
N ALA A 8 -7.60 6.29 16.51
CA ALA A 8 -8.45 6.52 17.66
C ALA A 8 -9.90 6.08 17.40
N TRP A 9 -10.45 6.34 16.21
CA TRP A 9 -11.79 5.93 15.83
C TRP A 9 -11.94 4.42 15.70
N LEU A 10 -10.99 3.72 15.08
CA LEU A 10 -11.02 2.26 15.00
C LEU A 10 -10.95 1.63 16.39
N ARG A 11 -10.06 2.11 17.26
CA ARG A 11 -9.98 1.65 18.65
C ARG A 11 -11.28 1.94 19.42
N GLY A 12 -11.83 3.13 19.25
CA GLY A 12 -13.12 3.52 19.84
C GLY A 12 -14.30 2.68 19.32
N ALA A 13 -14.21 2.17 18.09
CA ALA A 13 -15.17 1.24 17.51
C ALA A 13 -14.97 -0.23 17.95
N GLY A 14 -14.00 -0.50 18.84
CA GLY A 14 -13.75 -1.83 19.39
C GLY A 14 -12.76 -2.69 18.61
N PHE A 15 -11.97 -2.11 17.71
CA PHE A 15 -10.86 -2.81 17.07
C PHE A 15 -9.62 -2.83 17.97
N GLU A 16 -8.94 -3.96 18.04
CA GLU A 16 -7.61 -4.06 18.64
C GLU A 16 -6.54 -3.82 17.57
N LEU A 17 -6.17 -2.54 17.41
CA LEU A 17 -5.24 -2.06 16.39
C LEU A 17 -3.85 -1.76 16.97
N TYR A 18 -2.85 -2.44 16.42
CA TYR A 18 -1.43 -2.23 16.70
C TYR A 18 -0.76 -1.44 15.57
N THR A 19 -0.27 -0.24 15.86
CA THR A 19 0.47 0.60 14.88
C THR A 19 1.99 0.55 15.09
N ARG A 20 2.44 0.01 16.23
CA ARG A 20 3.86 -0.18 16.58
C ARG A 20 4.07 -1.51 17.29
N LYS A 21 5.25 -2.10 17.12
CA LYS A 21 5.63 -3.38 17.73
C LYS A 21 5.53 -3.31 19.26
N GLY A 22 4.89 -4.32 19.86
CA GLY A 22 4.65 -4.40 21.29
C GLY A 22 3.64 -3.37 21.82
N ASN A 23 2.92 -2.65 20.96
CA ASN A 23 1.99 -1.57 21.31
C ASN A 23 2.62 -0.44 22.14
N ARG A 24 3.93 -0.24 22.03
CA ARG A 24 4.63 0.79 22.79
C ARG A 24 4.87 2.04 21.93
N PRO A 25 4.84 3.26 22.52
CA PRO A 25 5.17 4.48 21.79
C PRO A 25 6.58 4.48 21.18
N ASP A 26 7.54 3.81 21.80
CA ASP A 26 8.92 3.65 21.31
C ASP A 26 9.12 2.40 20.44
N GLY A 27 8.07 1.61 20.23
CA GLY A 27 8.11 0.43 19.36
C GLY A 27 8.36 0.79 17.91
N GLY A 28 9.19 0.00 17.22
CA GLY A 28 9.39 0.16 15.78
C GLY A 28 8.12 -0.10 14.97
N GLN A 29 8.05 0.45 13.76
CA GLN A 29 6.95 0.16 12.83
C GLN A 29 6.93 -1.32 12.42
N PHE A 30 5.74 -1.82 12.12
CA PHE A 30 5.58 -3.09 11.44
C PHE A 30 5.99 -2.94 9.97
N GLY A 31 6.68 -3.93 9.43
CA GLY A 31 7.21 -3.86 8.09
C GLY A 31 8.15 -5.00 7.77
N PHE A 32 8.59 -5.02 6.51
CA PHE A 32 9.49 -6.02 5.98
C PHE A 32 10.71 -5.36 5.32
N SER A 33 11.78 -6.12 5.17
CA SER A 33 12.99 -5.71 4.49
C SER A 33 13.62 -6.93 3.82
N VAL A 34 13.68 -6.91 2.49
CA VAL A 34 14.21 -8.01 1.65
C VAL A 34 15.18 -7.46 0.61
N ALA A 35 15.83 -8.35 -0.15
CA ALA A 35 16.84 -7.98 -1.16
C ALA A 35 17.93 -7.05 -0.60
N GLY A 36 18.49 -7.41 0.57
CA GLY A 36 19.51 -6.60 1.24
C GLY A 36 19.01 -5.22 1.71
N GLY A 37 17.71 -5.07 1.96
CA GLY A 37 17.09 -3.80 2.37
C GLY A 37 16.72 -2.85 1.24
N ARG A 38 16.90 -3.29 -0.02
CA ARG A 38 16.55 -2.51 -1.22
C ARG A 38 15.05 -2.52 -1.49
N ILE A 39 14.33 -3.53 -0.99
CA ILE A 39 12.87 -3.56 -0.98
C ILE A 39 12.41 -3.61 0.47
N ARG A 40 11.68 -2.59 0.89
CA ARG A 40 11.16 -2.47 2.27
C ARG A 40 9.87 -1.66 2.27
N GLY A 41 9.05 -1.91 3.27
CA GLY A 41 7.80 -1.20 3.47
C GLY A 41 7.37 -1.26 4.91
N HIS A 42 6.60 -0.24 5.33
CA HIS A 42 5.98 -0.17 6.64
C HIS A 42 4.48 -0.15 6.46
N VAL A 43 3.78 -0.93 7.28
CA VAL A 43 2.33 -0.97 7.31
C VAL A 43 1.81 0.05 8.33
N ASP A 44 0.62 0.62 8.07
CA ASP A 44 0.03 1.60 8.99
C ASP A 44 -0.44 0.93 10.29
N GLY A 45 -0.91 -0.33 10.21
CA GLY A 45 -1.12 -1.15 11.40
C GLY A 45 -1.54 -2.59 11.14
N ILE A 46 -1.67 -3.35 12.23
CA ILE A 46 -2.16 -4.73 12.28
C ILE A 46 -3.37 -4.77 13.20
N ILE A 47 -4.49 -5.27 12.70
CA ILE A 47 -5.71 -5.54 13.46
C ILE A 47 -5.61 -6.96 14.01
N ALA A 48 -5.53 -7.10 15.33
CA ALA A 48 -5.46 -8.41 16.00
C ALA A 48 -6.84 -8.97 16.34
N SER A 49 -7.81 -8.09 16.59
CA SER A 49 -9.22 -8.45 16.82
C SER A 49 -10.15 -7.32 16.34
N ALA A 50 -11.37 -7.71 15.97
CA ALA A 50 -12.41 -6.81 15.50
C ALA A 50 -13.75 -7.19 16.15
N PRO A 51 -14.71 -6.26 16.24
CA PRO A 51 -16.05 -6.57 16.77
C PRO A 51 -16.69 -7.75 16.04
N ALA A 52 -17.18 -8.74 16.80
CA ALA A 52 -17.71 -10.00 16.25
C ALA A 52 -18.84 -9.78 15.23
N ALA A 53 -19.64 -8.73 15.41
CA ALA A 53 -20.73 -8.34 14.50
C ALA A 53 -20.26 -8.02 13.07
N LEU A 54 -18.97 -7.69 12.88
CA LEU A 54 -18.40 -7.41 11.56
C LEU A 54 -17.95 -8.67 10.81
N GLY A 55 -17.83 -9.82 11.48
CA GLY A 55 -17.39 -11.08 10.85
C GLY A 55 -16.01 -11.00 10.19
N MET A 56 -15.18 -10.03 10.58
CA MET A 56 -13.89 -9.78 9.96
C MET A 56 -12.85 -10.82 10.42
N ARG A 57 -12.12 -11.41 9.47
CA ARG A 57 -10.99 -12.29 9.77
C ARG A 57 -9.79 -11.47 10.24
N VAL A 58 -9.05 -12.02 11.20
CA VAL A 58 -7.86 -11.42 11.81
C VAL A 58 -6.79 -12.51 12.03
N PRO A 59 -5.48 -12.19 12.08
CA PRO A 59 -4.91 -10.85 11.98
C PRO A 59 -5.06 -10.26 10.57
N ALA A 60 -5.34 -8.96 10.48
CA ALA A 60 -5.52 -8.27 9.21
C ALA A 60 -4.62 -7.05 9.10
N LEU A 61 -4.13 -6.78 7.90
CA LEU A 61 -3.44 -5.54 7.58
C LEU A 61 -4.42 -4.35 7.66
N TRP A 62 -4.00 -3.24 8.25
CA TRP A 62 -4.67 -1.95 8.11
C TRP A 62 -3.79 -0.99 7.31
N GLU A 63 -4.38 -0.38 6.29
CA GLU A 63 -3.75 0.63 5.43
C GLU A 63 -4.66 1.85 5.33
N CYS A 64 -4.14 3.03 5.62
CA CYS A 64 -4.87 4.29 5.69
C CYS A 64 -4.30 5.31 4.70
N LYS A 65 -5.19 5.92 3.91
CA LYS A 65 -4.86 6.97 2.96
C LYS A 65 -5.77 8.17 3.11
N THR A 66 -5.21 9.35 2.90
CA THR A 66 -6.00 10.57 2.73
C THR A 66 -6.11 10.90 1.25
N MET A 67 -7.27 11.37 0.83
CA MET A 67 -7.56 11.69 -0.56
C MET A 67 -8.31 13.02 -0.66
N ASN A 68 -8.10 13.77 -1.74
CA ASN A 68 -9.04 14.85 -2.09
C ASN A 68 -10.41 14.27 -2.46
N ALA A 69 -11.45 15.10 -2.44
CA ALA A 69 -12.83 14.67 -2.63
C ALA A 69 -13.06 13.99 -3.99
N LYS A 70 -12.35 14.40 -5.05
CA LYS A 70 -12.42 13.75 -6.38
C LYS A 70 -11.95 12.29 -6.30
N ASN A 71 -10.75 12.07 -5.75
CA ASN A 71 -10.16 10.74 -5.62
C ASN A 71 -10.92 9.89 -4.60
N TRP A 72 -11.39 10.47 -3.51
CA TRP A 72 -12.18 9.78 -2.49
C TRP A 72 -13.49 9.25 -3.07
N ARG A 73 -14.24 10.08 -3.81
CA ARG A 73 -15.48 9.64 -4.47
C ARG A 73 -15.25 8.52 -5.49
N ALA A 74 -14.16 8.59 -6.25
CA ALA A 74 -13.79 7.50 -7.16
C ALA A 74 -13.47 6.20 -6.40
N CYS A 75 -12.78 6.30 -5.25
CA CYS A 75 -12.49 5.16 -4.39
C CYS A 75 -13.76 4.54 -3.80
N VAL A 76 -14.67 5.36 -3.29
CA VAL A 76 -15.97 4.89 -2.76
C VAL A 76 -16.78 4.17 -3.85
N LYS A 77 -16.75 4.70 -5.08
CA LYS A 77 -17.54 4.17 -6.19
C LYS A 77 -16.97 2.87 -6.76
N ASP A 78 -15.66 2.86 -7.04
CA ASP A 78 -15.01 1.83 -7.85
C ASP A 78 -14.08 0.91 -7.03
N GLY A 79 -13.87 1.20 -5.75
CA GLY A 79 -12.93 0.51 -4.86
C GLY A 79 -11.46 0.91 -5.08
N VAL A 80 -10.59 0.61 -4.11
CA VAL A 80 -9.16 0.95 -4.17
C VAL A 80 -8.44 0.23 -5.32
N ALA A 81 -8.83 -1.01 -5.63
CA ALA A 81 -8.17 -1.81 -6.68
C ALA A 81 -8.28 -1.15 -8.06
N VAL A 82 -9.43 -0.55 -8.36
CA VAL A 82 -9.67 0.13 -9.65
C VAL A 82 -9.21 1.58 -9.61
N SER A 83 -9.61 2.32 -8.57
CA SER A 83 -9.37 3.77 -8.50
C SER A 83 -7.92 4.14 -8.13
N LYS A 84 -7.23 3.25 -7.41
CA LYS A 84 -5.86 3.41 -6.92
C LYS A 84 -5.07 2.09 -6.98
N PRO A 85 -4.78 1.54 -8.17
CA PRO A 85 -4.08 0.25 -8.32
C PRO A 85 -2.73 0.18 -7.58
N VAL A 86 -2.06 1.32 -7.40
CA VAL A 86 -0.80 1.41 -6.63
C VAL A 86 -1.00 1.05 -5.16
N TYR A 87 -2.12 1.45 -4.54
CA TYR A 87 -2.42 1.09 -3.14
C TYR A 87 -2.84 -0.36 -3.01
N ALA A 88 -3.56 -0.92 -3.99
CA ALA A 88 -3.84 -2.35 -4.02
C ALA A 88 -2.55 -3.19 -4.16
N ALA A 89 -1.62 -2.76 -5.01
CA ALA A 89 -0.30 -3.39 -5.14
C ALA A 89 0.49 -3.32 -3.81
N GLN A 90 0.43 -2.19 -3.12
CA GLN A 90 1.05 -2.01 -1.81
C GLN A 90 0.46 -2.98 -0.77
N ILE A 91 -0.87 -3.04 -0.66
CA ILE A 91 -1.58 -3.95 0.24
C ILE A 91 -1.19 -5.40 -0.03
N ALA A 92 -1.20 -5.84 -1.30
CA ALA A 92 -0.86 -7.20 -1.69
C ALA A 92 0.60 -7.55 -1.32
N ILE A 93 1.57 -6.69 -1.65
CA ILE A 93 2.98 -6.85 -1.25
C ILE A 93 3.08 -6.95 0.27
N TYR A 94 2.39 -6.09 1.01
CA TYR A 94 2.47 -6.05 2.46
C TYR A 94 1.92 -7.34 3.07
N GLN A 95 0.77 -7.83 2.63
CA GLN A 95 0.24 -9.11 3.11
C GLN A 95 1.21 -10.27 2.83
N ALA A 96 1.79 -10.33 1.62
CA ALA A 96 2.75 -11.38 1.27
C ALA A 96 4.02 -11.34 2.12
N TYR A 97 4.65 -10.18 2.26
CA TYR A 97 5.94 -10.06 2.98
C TYR A 97 5.80 -9.96 4.50
N MET A 98 4.62 -9.65 5.01
CA MET A 98 4.36 -9.65 6.46
C MET A 98 4.03 -11.05 6.99
N GLU A 99 3.59 -11.99 6.15
CA GLU A 99 3.21 -13.36 6.55
C GLU A 99 4.23 -14.06 7.46
N PRO A 100 5.56 -14.02 7.22
CA PRO A 100 6.53 -14.66 8.12
C PRO A 100 6.58 -14.03 9.52
N SER A 101 6.22 -12.75 9.64
CA SER A 101 6.25 -11.99 10.89
C SER A 101 4.89 -11.89 11.59
N VAL A 102 3.80 -12.03 10.84
CA VAL A 102 2.41 -12.02 11.30
C VAL A 102 1.68 -13.17 10.59
N PRO A 103 1.83 -14.41 11.09
CA PRO A 103 1.22 -15.58 10.46
C PRO A 103 -0.31 -15.43 10.33
N GLY A 104 -0.85 -15.78 9.16
CA GLY A 104 -2.26 -15.68 8.83
C GLY A 104 -2.69 -14.34 8.22
N ILE A 105 -1.82 -13.32 8.14
CA ILE A 105 -2.18 -11.99 7.62
C ILE A 105 -2.62 -12.01 6.14
N SER A 106 -2.10 -12.96 5.36
CA SER A 106 -2.50 -13.17 3.95
C SER A 106 -3.80 -13.96 3.80
N THR A 107 -4.35 -14.52 4.88
CA THR A 107 -5.64 -15.27 4.86
C THR A 107 -6.85 -14.38 5.16
N ALA A 108 -6.61 -13.23 5.80
CA ALA A 108 -7.60 -12.21 6.08
C ALA A 108 -7.57 -11.11 5.00
N PRO A 109 -8.72 -10.52 4.61
CA PRO A 109 -8.72 -9.29 3.82
C PRO A 109 -8.10 -8.14 4.63
N ALA A 110 -7.35 -7.25 3.98
CA ALA A 110 -6.88 -6.02 4.60
C ALA A 110 -8.04 -5.03 4.79
N LEU A 111 -8.01 -4.27 5.88
CA LEU A 111 -8.89 -3.11 6.04
C LEU A 111 -8.22 -1.89 5.40
N PHE A 112 -8.73 -1.45 4.25
CA PHE A 112 -8.34 -0.18 3.65
C PHE A 112 -9.23 0.94 4.17
N THR A 113 -8.62 2.07 4.55
CA THR A 113 -9.33 3.28 4.99
C THR A 113 -8.96 4.46 4.10
N ALA A 114 -9.95 5.09 3.47
CA ALA A 114 -9.79 6.34 2.75
C ALA A 114 -10.50 7.48 3.50
N ILE A 115 -9.73 8.49 3.90
CA ILE A 115 -10.22 9.70 4.55
C ILE A 115 -10.29 10.83 3.52
N ASN A 116 -11.47 11.41 3.33
CA ASN A 116 -11.62 12.60 2.52
C ASN A 116 -11.01 13.80 3.26
N LYS A 117 -9.91 14.36 2.76
CA LYS A 117 -9.25 15.49 3.42
C LYS A 117 -10.05 16.79 3.33
N ASP A 118 -11.03 16.86 2.43
CA ASP A 118 -11.84 18.07 2.21
C ASP A 118 -13.10 18.09 3.11
N THR A 119 -13.57 16.92 3.57
CA THR A 119 -14.82 16.79 4.35
C THR A 119 -14.70 15.92 5.62
N ALA A 120 -13.56 15.27 5.83
CA ALA A 120 -13.31 14.26 6.86
C ALA A 120 -14.19 12.99 6.79
N GLU A 121 -14.91 12.77 5.69
CA GLU A 121 -15.67 11.53 5.48
C GLU A 121 -14.76 10.31 5.41
N LEU A 122 -15.22 9.20 5.99
CA LEU A 122 -14.52 7.93 6.04
C LEU A 122 -15.12 6.95 5.04
N HIS A 123 -14.25 6.23 4.35
CA HIS A 123 -14.61 5.04 3.59
C HIS A 123 -13.73 3.88 4.04
N HIS A 124 -14.35 2.74 4.30
CA HIS A 124 -13.66 1.50 4.65
C HIS A 124 -14.06 0.41 3.66
N GLU A 125 -13.08 -0.35 3.18
CA GLU A 125 -13.33 -1.56 2.38
C GLU A 125 -12.39 -2.68 2.80
N LEU A 126 -12.88 -3.92 2.69
CA LEU A 126 -12.09 -5.12 2.88
C LEU A 126 -11.47 -5.52 1.53
N VAL A 127 -10.15 -5.49 1.46
CA VAL A 127 -9.38 -5.82 0.25
C VAL A 127 -8.86 -7.25 0.38
N PRO A 128 -9.37 -8.23 -0.39
CA PRO A 128 -8.85 -9.59 -0.36
C PRO A 128 -7.38 -9.65 -0.75
N PHE A 129 -6.65 -10.62 -0.20
CA PHE A 129 -5.28 -10.86 -0.62
C PHE A 129 -5.23 -11.30 -2.08
N ASP A 130 -4.44 -10.58 -2.88
CA ASP A 130 -4.16 -10.90 -4.28
C ASP A 130 -2.71 -11.39 -4.41
N ALA A 131 -2.53 -12.71 -4.32
CA ALA A 131 -1.23 -13.36 -4.38
C ALA A 131 -0.53 -13.13 -5.74
N ASP A 132 -1.30 -13.12 -6.83
CA ASP A 132 -0.75 -12.91 -8.16
C ASP A 132 -0.25 -11.47 -8.33
N LEU A 133 -1.00 -10.48 -7.81
CA LEU A 133 -0.56 -9.10 -7.79
C LEU A 133 0.70 -8.92 -6.94
N ALA A 134 0.75 -9.53 -5.75
CA ALA A 134 1.93 -9.51 -4.91
C ALA A 134 3.15 -10.05 -5.67
N GLN A 135 3.02 -11.24 -6.27
CA GLN A 135 4.09 -11.87 -7.04
C GLN A 135 4.54 -11.01 -8.22
N ARG A 136 3.61 -10.52 -9.06
CA ARG A 136 3.93 -9.67 -10.22
C ARG A 136 4.69 -8.40 -9.81
N MET A 137 4.30 -7.79 -8.68
CA MET A 137 4.96 -6.57 -8.21
C MET A 137 6.32 -6.87 -7.58
N SER A 138 6.49 -8.01 -6.91
CA SER A 138 7.79 -8.50 -6.45
C SER A 138 8.74 -8.78 -7.62
N ASP A 139 8.29 -9.47 -8.67
CA ASP A 139 9.09 -9.74 -9.87
C ASP A 139 9.52 -8.45 -10.57
N ARG A 140 8.60 -7.48 -10.64
CA ARG A 140 8.90 -6.14 -11.15
C ARG A 140 9.99 -5.46 -10.34
N ALA A 141 9.93 -5.55 -9.01
CA ALA A 141 10.96 -4.98 -8.14
C ALA A 141 12.32 -5.65 -8.37
N VAL A 142 12.38 -6.99 -8.43
CA VAL A 142 13.61 -7.72 -8.75
C VAL A 142 14.19 -7.30 -10.09
N ARG A 143 13.37 -7.20 -11.14
CA ARG A 143 13.80 -6.74 -12.47
C ARG A 143 14.41 -5.33 -12.43
N ILE A 144 13.80 -4.42 -11.66
CA ILE A 144 14.33 -3.05 -11.49
C ILE A 144 15.70 -3.09 -10.81
N LEU A 145 15.87 -3.90 -9.77
CA LEU A 145 17.14 -4.01 -9.06
C LEU A 145 18.23 -4.60 -9.95
N GLN A 146 17.92 -5.67 -10.69
CA GLN A 146 18.86 -6.29 -11.63
C GLN A 146 19.31 -5.35 -12.74
N ALA A 147 18.37 -4.64 -13.39
CA ALA A 147 18.70 -3.65 -14.40
C ALA A 147 19.58 -2.53 -13.82
N THR A 148 19.26 -2.08 -12.60
CA THR A 148 20.04 -1.06 -11.90
C THR A 148 21.46 -1.53 -11.62
N ASP A 149 21.64 -2.78 -11.17
CA ASP A 149 22.95 -3.36 -10.86
C ASP A 149 23.79 -3.57 -12.12
N ALA A 150 23.14 -3.89 -13.24
CA ALA A 150 23.78 -4.03 -14.55
C ALA A 150 24.06 -2.68 -15.25
N GLY A 151 23.59 -1.56 -14.70
CA GLY A 151 23.64 -0.25 -15.36
C GLY A 151 22.74 -0.15 -16.60
N GLU A 152 21.76 -1.05 -16.73
CA GLU A 152 20.81 -1.12 -17.82
C GLU A 152 19.63 -0.15 -17.63
N LEU A 153 19.19 0.46 -18.72
CA LEU A 153 17.95 1.23 -18.74
C LEU A 153 16.78 0.31 -19.08
N LEU A 154 15.73 0.35 -18.25
CA LEU A 154 14.48 -0.30 -18.59
C LEU A 154 13.80 0.41 -19.78
N PRO A 155 12.97 -0.31 -20.56
CA PRO A 155 12.26 0.27 -21.69
C PRO A 155 11.46 1.52 -21.30
N ARG A 156 11.40 2.49 -22.21
CA ARG A 156 10.55 3.67 -22.04
C ARG A 156 9.09 3.25 -21.95
N ILE A 157 8.32 3.99 -21.15
CA ILE A 157 6.87 3.79 -21.03
C ILE A 157 6.09 4.21 -22.29
N ALA A 158 6.72 4.98 -23.18
CA ALA A 158 6.11 5.55 -24.37
C ALA A 158 7.11 5.63 -25.54
N ALA A 159 6.58 5.70 -26.76
CA ALA A 159 7.36 5.84 -28.00
C ALA A 159 7.71 7.30 -28.33
N SER A 160 7.06 8.28 -27.71
CA SER A 160 7.31 9.71 -27.93
C SER A 160 7.43 10.49 -26.62
N ARG A 161 8.30 11.51 -26.62
CA ARG A 161 8.52 12.43 -25.50
C ARG A 161 7.27 13.21 -25.12
N ASP A 162 6.37 13.42 -26.08
CA ASP A 162 5.15 14.23 -25.89
C ASP A 162 3.99 13.44 -25.27
N PHE A 163 4.17 12.16 -24.96
CA PHE A 163 3.20 11.40 -24.16
C PHE A 163 2.98 12.08 -22.79
N PHE A 164 1.74 12.17 -22.31
CA PHE A 164 1.40 13.11 -21.23
C PHE A 164 2.16 12.80 -19.93
N GLU A 165 2.35 11.54 -19.56
CA GLU A 165 3.16 11.13 -18.42
C GLU A 165 4.64 11.46 -18.62
N CYS A 166 5.15 11.45 -19.86
CA CYS A 166 6.52 11.86 -20.16
C CYS A 166 6.70 13.37 -20.10
N ARG A 167 5.71 14.18 -20.52
CA ARG A 167 5.77 15.65 -20.49
C ARG A 167 5.94 16.20 -19.07
N PHE A 168 5.35 15.54 -18.09
CA PHE A 168 5.41 15.95 -16.68
C PHE A 168 6.41 15.11 -15.86
N CYS A 169 7.21 14.26 -16.51
CA CYS A 169 8.19 13.44 -15.82
C CYS A 169 9.44 14.25 -15.47
N ALA A 170 9.80 14.31 -14.19
CA ALA A 170 11.02 14.96 -13.70
C ALA A 170 12.33 14.35 -14.26
N HIS A 171 12.25 13.17 -14.87
CA HIS A 171 13.38 12.48 -15.49
C HIS A 171 13.30 12.44 -17.02
N ALA A 172 12.40 13.23 -17.64
CA ALA A 172 12.20 13.22 -19.08
C ALA A 172 13.49 13.53 -19.86
N GLU A 173 14.24 14.56 -19.48
CA GLU A 173 15.49 14.91 -20.18
C GLU A 173 16.50 13.77 -20.16
N ARG A 174 16.72 13.13 -19.00
CA ARG A 174 17.59 11.95 -18.90
C ARG A 174 17.05 10.78 -19.73
N CYS A 175 15.76 10.48 -19.62
CA CYS A 175 15.13 9.34 -20.31
C CYS A 175 15.21 9.47 -21.84
N TRP A 176 15.05 10.69 -22.37
CA TRP A 176 15.02 10.98 -23.81
C TRP A 176 16.37 11.43 -24.38
N GLY A 177 17.33 11.83 -23.55
CA GLY A 177 18.68 12.22 -23.95
C GLY A 177 19.68 11.06 -24.04
N LEU A 178 19.34 9.89 -23.48
CA LEU A 178 20.16 8.68 -23.60
C LEU A 178 19.84 7.96 -24.91
N ALA A 179 20.89 7.48 -25.61
CA ALA A 179 20.73 6.58 -26.73
C ALA A 179 20.08 5.27 -26.24
N THR A 180 19.03 4.83 -26.91
CA THR A 180 18.34 3.55 -26.65
C THR A 180 18.96 2.41 -27.42
#